data_AF-A0AAJ2SSV0-F1
#
_entry.id   AF-A0AAJ2SSV0-F1
#
_cell.length_a   1.000
_cell.length_b   1.000
_cell.length_c   1.000
_cell.angle_alpha   90.00
_cell.angle_beta   90.00
_cell.angle_gamma   90.00
#
_symmetry.space_group_name_H-M   'P 1'
#
loop_
_entity.id
_entity.type
_entity.pdbx_description
1 polymer ?
#
loop_
_entity_poly.entity_id
_entity_poly.type
_entity_poly.pdbx_seq_one_letter_code
_entity_poly.pdbx_strand_id
1 'polypeptide(L)' 'MLDVTLLAAAHEELAPLLAPPVVISLVFGVFFLFLGYVVWSYRDVANRSPRKAKTQEHKAGPIDEYGHPESH' A
#
# COMPACT_ATOMS: atom_id res chain seq x y z
N MET A 1 50.17 9.49 -19.17
CA MET A 1 48.86 10.01 -19.62
C MET A 1 47.99 10.09 -18.39
N LEU A 2 47.43 11.26 -18.06
CA LEU A 2 46.46 11.32 -16.97
C LEU A 2 45.21 10.56 -17.42
N ASP A 3 44.78 9.58 -16.63
CA ASP A 3 43.57 8.82 -16.87
C ASP A 3 42.35 9.74 -16.74
N VAL A 4 41.72 10.03 -17.88
CA VAL A 4 40.51 10.86 -17.97
C VAL A 4 39.38 10.28 -17.10
N THR A 5 39.36 8.96 -16.93
CA THR A 5 38.45 8.23 -16.03
C THR A 5 38.67 8.58 -14.56
N LEU A 6 39.93 8.72 -14.12
CA LEU A 6 40.28 9.12 -12.76
C LEU A 6 39.91 10.59 -12.49
N LEU A 7 40.10 11.45 -13.50
CA LEU A 7 39.71 12.86 -13.43
C LEU A 7 38.19 13.06 -13.40
N ALA A 8 37.44 12.21 -14.13
CA ALA A 8 35.99 12.20 -14.09
C ALA A 8 35.44 11.70 -12.74
N ALA A 9 36.03 10.64 -12.17
CA ALA A 9 35.66 10.14 -10.85
C ALA A 9 35.99 11.13 -9.72
N ALA A 10 37.07 11.91 -9.85
CA ALA A 10 37.43 12.98 -8.92
C ALA A 10 36.50 14.21 -9.01
N HIS A 11 35.72 14.32 -10.10
CA HIS A 11 34.79 15.42 -10.37
C HIS A 11 33.33 14.91 -10.49
N GLU A 12 33.01 13.79 -9.82
CA GLU A 12 31.64 13.35 -9.60
C GLU A 12 31.04 14.21 -8.46
N GLU A 13 30.84 15.51 -8.73
CA GLU A 13 29.98 16.31 -7.86
C GLU A 13 28.56 15.79 -8.01
N LEU A 14 28.03 15.20 -6.94
CA LEU A 14 26.63 14.81 -6.82
C LEU A 14 25.78 15.98 -7.35
N ALA A 15 24.99 15.71 -8.39
CA ALA A 15 24.12 16.71 -8.98
C ALA A 15 23.36 17.45 -7.87
N PRO A 16 23.24 18.80 -7.92
CA PRO A 16 22.61 19.57 -6.86
C PRO A 16 21.21 19.02 -6.57
N LEU A 17 21.05 18.37 -5.42
CA LEU A 17 19.79 17.76 -5.03
C LEU A 17 18.87 18.86 -4.49
N LEU A 18 17.58 18.82 -4.85
CA LEU A 18 16.59 19.81 -4.40
C LEU A 18 16.47 19.89 -2.86
N ALA A 19 16.74 18.78 -2.18
CA ALA A 19 16.70 18.66 -0.73
C ALA A 19 17.61 17.50 -0.27
N PRO A 20 17.94 17.39 1.02
CA PRO A 20 18.64 16.21 1.55
C PRO A 20 17.91 14.90 1.22
N PRO A 21 18.62 13.78 0.97
CA PRO A 21 18.00 12.51 0.58
C PRO A 21 16.90 12.02 1.54
N VAL A 22 17.08 12.24 2.84
CA VAL A 22 16.11 11.88 3.89
C VAL A 22 14.80 12.66 3.74
N VAL A 23 14.85 13.92 3.31
CA VAL A 23 13.66 14.74 3.11
C VAL A 23 12.88 14.23 1.90
N ILE A 24 13.58 13.91 0.81
CA ILE A 24 12.96 13.38 -0.41
C ILE A 24 12.24 12.06 -0.11
N SER A 25 12.91 11.13 0.57
CA SER A 25 12.31 9.83 0.92
C SER A 25 11.10 9.97 1.85
N LEU A 26 11.15 10.89 2.83
CA LEU A 26 10.01 11.15 3.71
C LEU A 26 8.81 11.73 2.95
N VAL A 27 9.03 12.68 2.04
CA VAL A 27 7.95 13.29 1.26
C VAL A 27 7.23 12.23 0.42
N PHE A 28 7.97 11.42 -0.33
CA PHE A 28 7.38 10.33 -1.10
C PHE A 28 6.74 9.27 -0.22
N GLY A 29 7.36 8.91 0.90
CA GLY A 29 6.81 7.96 1.87
C GLY A 29 5.45 8.41 2.40
N VAL A 30 5.34 9.66 2.85
CA VAL A 30 4.07 10.24 3.33
C VAL A 30 3.04 10.32 2.22
N PHE A 31 3.44 10.71 1.00
CA PHE A 31 2.55 10.76 -0.15
C PHE A 31 1.93 9.39 -0.47
N PHE A 32 2.74 8.32 -0.51
CA PHE A 32 2.24 6.97 -0.76
C PHE A 32 1.40 6.43 0.39
N LEU A 33 1.75 6.73 1.65
CA LEU A 33 0.93 6.37 2.80
C LEU A 33 -0.44 7.05 2.76
N PHE A 34 -0.48 8.34 2.41
CA PHE A 34 -1.73 9.07 2.23
C PHE A 34 -2.58 8.47 1.11
N LEU A 35 -1.98 8.16 -0.04
CA LEU A 35 -2.70 7.54 -1.15
C LEU A 35 -3.24 6.15 -0.77
N GLY A 36 -2.43 5.33 -0.09
CA GLY A 36 -2.85 4.03 0.43
C GLY A 36 -4.00 4.15 1.43
N TYR A 37 -3.96 5.14 2.31
CA TYR A 37 -5.03 5.44 3.24
C TYR A 37 -6.34 5.81 2.52
N VAL A 38 -6.28 6.64 1.48
CA VAL A 38 -7.46 7.01 0.66
C VAL A 38 -8.09 5.77 0.04
N VAL A 39 -7.28 4.92 -0.63
CA VAL A 39 -7.77 3.68 -1.26
C VAL A 39 -8.39 2.74 -0.22
N TRP A 40 -7.72 2.57 0.92
CA TRP A 40 -8.23 1.75 2.02
C TRP A 40 -9.53 2.29 2.60
N SER A 41 -9.66 3.61 2.77
CA SER A 41 -10.89 4.26 3.24
C SER A 41 -12.08 3.96 2.33
N TYR A 42 -11.91 4.03 1.01
CA TYR A 42 -12.97 3.67 0.06
C TYR A 42 -13.33 2.18 0.14
N ARG A 43 -12.33 1.30 0.20
CA ARG A 43 -12.55 -0.15 0.39
C ARG A 43 -13.33 -0.43 1.67
N ASP A 44 -12.97 0.23 2.77
CA ASP A 44 -13.61 0.04 4.06
C ASP A 44 -15.07 0.47 4.03
N VAL A 45 -15.39 1.64 3.44
CA VAL A 45 -16.78 2.07 3.22
C VAL A 45 -17.57 1.06 2.38
N ALA A 46 -16.99 0.54 1.29
CA ALA A 46 -17.65 -0.48 0.46
C ALA A 46 -17.89 -1.80 1.22
N ASN A 47 -16.99 -2.13 2.15
CA ASN A 47 -17.09 -3.34 2.96
C ASN A 47 -18.10 -3.21 4.12
N ARG A 48 -18.55 -1.99 4.44
CA ARG A 48 -19.55 -1.70 5.49
C ARG A 48 -21.01 -1.86 5.05
N SER A 49 -21.30 -2.64 4.00
CA SER A 49 -22.69 -2.89 3.61
C SER A 49 -23.41 -3.71 4.70
N PRO A 50 -24.48 -3.20 5.33
CA PRO A 50 -25.23 -3.93 6.37
C PRO A 50 -25.84 -5.24 5.84
N ARG A 51 -26.12 -5.30 4.53
CA ARG A 51 -26.56 -6.52 3.85
C ARG A 51 -25.48 -7.61 3.84
N LYS A 52 -24.20 -7.25 3.72
CA LYS A 52 -23.07 -8.19 3.72
C LYS A 52 -22.74 -8.67 5.14
N ALA A 53 -22.82 -7.78 6.13
CA ALA A 53 -22.64 -8.13 7.55
C ALA A 53 -23.68 -9.17 8.01
N LYS A 54 -24.97 -8.96 7.70
CA LYS A 54 -26.06 -9.89 8.06
C LYS A 54 -25.93 -11.26 7.37
N THR A 55 -25.42 -11.31 6.13
CA THR A 55 -25.20 -12.58 5.41
C THR A 55 -24.07 -13.42 6.01
N GLN A 56 -23.03 -12.79 6.60
CA GLN A 56 -21.97 -13.53 7.29
C GLN A 56 -22.47 -14.14 8.61
N GLU A 57 -23.35 -13.43 9.32
CA GLU A 57 -23.97 -13.89 10.56
C GLU A 57 -24.87 -15.13 10.33
N HIS A 58 -25.61 -15.18 9.22
CA HIS A 58 -26.45 -16.33 8.85
C HIS A 58 -25.69 -17.54 8.28
N LYS A 59 -24.38 -17.43 8.03
CA LYS A 59 -23.54 -18.54 7.54
C LYS A 59 -22.75 -19.25 8.64
N ALA A 60 -22.98 -18.89 9.90
CA ALA A 60 -22.32 -19.48 11.07
C ALA A 60 -23.06 -20.70 11.67
N GLY A 61 -24.11 -21.21 11.00
CA GLY A 61 -24.69 -22.52 11.31
C GLY A 61 -23.88 -23.63 10.63
N PRO A 62 -23.81 -24.85 11.21
CA PRO A 62 -23.21 -25.98 10.52
C PRO A 62 -23.85 -26.14 9.13
N ILE A 63 -22.97 -26.31 8.14
CA ILE A 63 -23.36 -26.57 6.75
C ILE A 63 -23.47 -28.08 6.60
N ASP A 64 -24.55 -28.55 6.00
CA ASP A 64 -24.69 -29.98 5.73
C ASP A 64 -23.63 -30.46 4.71
N GLU A 65 -23.55 -31.78 4.52
CA GLU A 65 -22.64 -32.43 3.57
C GLU A 65 -22.86 -32.01 2.10
N TYR A 66 -23.94 -31.28 1.81
CA TYR A 66 -24.31 -30.77 0.50
C TYR A 66 -24.18 -29.23 0.39
N GLY A 67 -23.72 -28.54 1.44
CA GLY A 67 -23.43 -27.11 1.44
C GLY A 67 -24.63 -26.18 1.68
N HIS A 68 -25.73 -26.68 2.24
CA HIS A 68 -26.91 -25.91 2.61
C HIS A 68 -26.86 -25.49 4.10
N PRO A 69 -27.34 -24.28 4.45
CA PRO A 69 -27.50 -23.92 5.85
C PRO A 69 -28.62 -24.78 6.45
N GLU A 70 -28.30 -25.54 7.49
CA GLU A 70 -29.27 -26.40 8.15
C GLU A 70 -30.38 -25.58 8.81
N SER A 71 -31.62 -25.78 8.34
CA SER A 71 -32.82 -25.23 8.95
C SER A 71 -33.40 -26.26 9.91
N HIS A 72 -33.20 -26.06 11.21
CA HIS A 72 -33.99 -26.73 12.25
C HIS A 72 -35.40 -26.15 12.34
#